data_AF-A0A1M6C3E4-F1
#
_entry.id   AF-A0A1M6C3E4-F1
#
_cell.length_a   1.000
_cell.length_b   1.000
_cell.length_c   1.000
_cell.angle_alpha   90.00
_cell.angle_beta   90.00
_cell.angle_gamma   90.00
#
_symmetry.space_group_name_H-M   'P 1'
#
loop_
_entity.id
_entity.type
_entity.pdbx_description
1 polymer ?
#
loop_
_entity_poly.entity_id
_entity_poly.type
_entity_poly.pdbx_seq_one_letter_code
_entity_poly.pdbx_strand_id
1 'polypeptide(L)'
;MSMKDKSIVMLGCFDTKGEDFTYLYQCLDIQNQPLITINTGVMDTSVKFPIDVDNESVAAASGTSLKNIRKSGDRGKAVELMGMGASEILSDLVSKDLIKGVIGMGGGGGTYIILEAMQAVPLGIPKLCLSTVVAKDLSRQIGVKDITMMSSVVDVAGINKISRLLIQQASAAITAMALVKVDTSVTVKKNIAISMFGNTTKCVDKCTELLKDRGYEVMAFHATGVGGATMESLIREGVFDAVLDVTTTELADELCGGILSAGPDRLTAASEMGIPQIVVPGCLDMVNFAQLDTIPQKYKSRELYSWAPDVTLMRTDNIENKILGKQLVNKLKKAKAPVEILIPLKGISQIDSEGDIFYNPEANNALFESIKENAKGHIEVVQMNAHINDEVFAKMLVEHLLKMMK
;
A
#
# COMPACT_ATOMS: atom_id res chain seq x y z
N MET A 1 -23.98 -5.18 24.66
CA MET A 1 -24.46 -5.05 23.26
C MET A 1 -23.94 -6.26 22.50
N SER A 2 -24.83 -7.06 21.93
CA SER A 2 -24.46 -8.23 21.13
C SER A 2 -23.55 -7.78 20.00
N MET A 3 -22.27 -8.16 20.00
CA MET A 3 -21.47 -8.08 18.79
C MET A 3 -22.22 -8.90 17.75
N LYS A 4 -22.51 -8.30 16.58
CA LYS A 4 -22.88 -9.12 15.42
C LYS A 4 -21.68 -10.06 15.21
N ASP A 5 -21.91 -11.36 15.27
CA ASP A 5 -20.83 -12.33 15.18
C ASP A 5 -20.15 -12.20 13.81
N LYS A 6 -18.97 -11.54 13.78
CA LYS A 6 -18.17 -11.39 12.57
C LYS A 6 -17.77 -12.76 12.04
N SER A 7 -17.74 -12.88 10.71
CA SER A 7 -17.53 -14.14 10.02
C SER A 7 -16.15 -14.25 9.39
N ILE A 8 -15.66 -15.48 9.28
CA ILE A 8 -14.55 -15.79 8.37
C ILE A 8 -15.16 -16.00 6.98
N VAL A 9 -14.66 -15.27 5.99
CA VAL A 9 -15.10 -15.43 4.60
C VAL A 9 -14.25 -16.50 3.91
N MET A 10 -14.90 -17.53 3.39
CA MET A 10 -14.29 -18.54 2.52
C MET A 10 -14.68 -18.26 1.07
N LEU A 11 -13.71 -17.92 0.21
CA LEU A 11 -13.97 -17.64 -1.20
C LEU A 11 -13.12 -18.48 -2.16
N GLY A 12 -13.70 -18.79 -3.33
CA GLY A 12 -12.99 -19.35 -4.47
C GLY A 12 -13.87 -20.08 -5.48
N CYS A 13 -13.23 -20.76 -6.42
CA CYS A 13 -13.91 -21.47 -7.50
C CYS A 13 -14.45 -22.83 -7.02
N PHE A 14 -15.68 -22.85 -6.51
CA PHE A 14 -16.31 -24.06 -5.95
C PHE A 14 -16.70 -25.09 -7.03
N ASP A 15 -16.85 -24.65 -8.28
CA ASP A 15 -17.15 -25.47 -9.45
C ASP A 15 -16.04 -26.48 -9.80
N THR A 16 -14.78 -26.08 -9.66
CA THR A 16 -13.59 -26.88 -10.03
C THR A 16 -12.89 -27.51 -8.84
N LYS A 17 -13.11 -26.98 -7.63
CA LYS A 17 -12.45 -27.42 -6.38
C LYS A 17 -13.45 -27.74 -5.28
N GLY A 18 -14.63 -28.23 -5.66
CA GLY A 18 -15.73 -28.47 -4.72
C GLY A 18 -15.37 -29.42 -3.59
N GLU A 19 -14.61 -30.49 -3.86
CA GLU A 19 -14.15 -31.42 -2.81
C GLU A 19 -13.19 -30.75 -1.83
N ASP A 20 -12.21 -30.01 -2.34
CA ASP A 20 -11.24 -29.28 -1.52
C ASP A 20 -11.95 -28.26 -0.63
N PHE A 21 -12.81 -27.42 -1.21
CA PHE A 21 -13.56 -26.40 -0.44
C PHE A 21 -14.56 -27.01 0.54
N THR A 22 -15.13 -28.17 0.22
CA THR A 22 -15.97 -28.89 1.19
C THR A 22 -15.15 -29.30 2.42
N TYR A 23 -13.92 -29.77 2.23
CA TYR A 23 -13.04 -30.12 3.34
C TYR A 23 -12.57 -28.89 4.12
N LEU A 24 -12.25 -27.78 3.43
CA LEU A 24 -11.92 -26.51 4.09
C LEU A 24 -13.10 -26.00 4.95
N TYR A 25 -14.31 -26.01 4.40
CA TYR A 25 -15.54 -25.64 5.11
C TYR A 25 -15.70 -26.47 6.39
N GLN A 26 -15.57 -27.80 6.29
CA GLN A 26 -15.65 -28.70 7.46
C GLN A 26 -14.60 -28.37 8.52
N CYS A 27 -13.36 -28.06 8.12
CA CYS A 27 -12.30 -27.71 9.06
C CYS A 27 -12.58 -26.38 9.78
N LEU A 28 -13.22 -25.42 9.11
CA LEU A 28 -13.61 -24.14 9.70
C LEU A 28 -14.85 -24.28 10.60
N ASP A 29 -15.84 -25.06 10.17
CA ASP A 29 -17.10 -25.30 10.89
C ASP A 29 -16.86 -26.01 12.24
N ILE A 30 -15.94 -26.99 12.28
CA ILE A 30 -15.52 -27.66 13.52
C ILE A 30 -14.96 -26.67 14.56
N GLN A 31 -14.44 -25.52 14.14
CA GLN A 31 -13.92 -24.49 15.04
C GLN A 31 -15.01 -23.54 15.56
N ASN A 32 -16.29 -23.82 15.26
CA ASN A 32 -17.47 -23.05 15.66
C ASN A 32 -17.37 -21.56 15.30
N GLN A 33 -16.77 -21.26 14.13
CA GLN A 33 -16.67 -19.90 13.63
C GLN A 33 -17.84 -19.61 12.68
N PRO A 34 -18.49 -18.42 12.76
CA PRO A 34 -19.41 -17.96 11.74
C PRO A 34 -18.70 -17.87 10.38
N LEU A 35 -19.37 -18.33 9.33
CA LEU A 35 -18.83 -18.40 7.97
C LEU A 35 -19.70 -17.63 6.98
N ILE A 36 -19.04 -17.01 6.02
CA ILE A 36 -19.65 -16.51 4.78
C ILE A 36 -18.92 -17.18 3.62
N THR A 37 -19.65 -17.74 2.67
CA THR A 37 -19.10 -18.48 1.53
C THR A 37 -19.39 -17.75 0.21
N ILE A 38 -18.34 -17.53 -0.59
CA ILE A 38 -18.43 -16.79 -1.86
C ILE A 38 -17.92 -17.66 -3.00
N ASN A 39 -18.81 -18.00 -3.94
CA ASN A 39 -18.48 -18.79 -5.11
C ASN A 39 -18.03 -17.89 -6.27
N THR A 40 -16.77 -18.04 -6.67
CA THR A 40 -16.19 -17.31 -7.83
C THR A 40 -16.02 -18.21 -9.06
N GLY A 41 -16.58 -19.42 -9.03
CA GLY A 41 -16.56 -20.38 -10.14
C GLY A 41 -17.48 -19.96 -11.28
N VAL A 42 -17.09 -20.21 -12.53
CA VAL A 42 -17.91 -19.83 -13.69
C VAL A 42 -18.72 -20.98 -14.25
N MET A 43 -18.47 -22.21 -13.81
CA MET A 43 -19.21 -23.41 -14.24
C MET A 43 -20.28 -23.78 -13.21
N ASP A 44 -21.03 -24.84 -13.51
CA ASP A 44 -22.05 -25.34 -12.59
C ASP A 44 -21.39 -25.92 -11.35
N THR A 45 -21.94 -25.58 -10.18
CA THR A 45 -21.34 -25.87 -8.88
C THR A 45 -22.18 -26.91 -8.14
N SER A 46 -21.52 -27.95 -7.62
CA SER A 46 -22.13 -28.95 -6.75
C SER A 46 -21.22 -29.19 -5.56
N VAL A 47 -21.61 -28.65 -4.39
CA VAL A 47 -20.82 -28.71 -3.16
C VAL A 47 -21.70 -29.08 -1.96
N LYS A 48 -21.08 -29.57 -0.88
CA LYS A 48 -21.78 -30.06 0.32
C LYS A 48 -21.72 -29.05 1.48
N PHE A 49 -21.93 -27.77 1.17
CA PHE A 49 -22.02 -26.67 2.14
C PHE A 49 -22.89 -25.54 1.57
N PRO A 50 -23.51 -24.68 2.40
CA PRO A 50 -24.28 -23.54 1.94
C PRO A 50 -23.41 -22.56 1.13
N ILE A 51 -23.96 -21.95 0.08
CA ILE A 51 -23.33 -20.86 -0.67
C ILE A 51 -24.10 -19.57 -0.34
N ASP A 52 -23.45 -18.64 0.35
CA ASP A 52 -24.09 -17.38 0.79
C ASP A 52 -24.10 -16.33 -0.33
N VAL A 53 -23.04 -16.29 -1.14
CA VAL A 53 -22.94 -15.47 -2.35
C VAL A 53 -22.60 -16.36 -3.53
N ASP A 54 -23.54 -16.48 -4.46
CA ASP A 54 -23.40 -17.29 -5.65
C ASP A 54 -22.59 -16.58 -6.76
N ASN A 55 -22.22 -17.34 -7.79
CA ASN A 55 -21.40 -16.85 -8.88
C ASN A 55 -22.13 -15.86 -9.81
N GLU A 56 -23.45 -15.89 -9.88
CA GLU A 56 -24.24 -14.87 -10.57
C GLU A 56 -24.15 -13.53 -9.84
N SER A 57 -24.24 -13.53 -8.51
CA SER A 57 -24.08 -12.32 -7.69
C SER A 57 -22.66 -11.74 -7.80
N VAL A 58 -21.63 -12.60 -7.78
CA VAL A 58 -20.24 -12.18 -8.00
C VAL A 58 -20.07 -11.58 -9.39
N ALA A 59 -20.60 -12.21 -10.44
CA ALA A 59 -20.53 -11.66 -11.80
C ALA A 59 -21.26 -10.31 -11.89
N ALA A 60 -22.45 -10.19 -11.30
CA ALA A 60 -23.22 -8.95 -11.26
C ALA A 60 -22.45 -7.81 -10.57
N ALA A 61 -21.76 -8.09 -9.46
CA ALA A 61 -20.92 -7.12 -8.77
C ALA A 61 -19.76 -6.59 -9.63
N SER A 62 -19.27 -7.40 -10.59
CA SER A 62 -18.28 -6.96 -11.58
C SER A 62 -18.85 -6.11 -12.73
N GLY A 63 -20.16 -5.86 -12.74
CA GLY A 63 -20.85 -5.08 -13.78
C GLY A 63 -21.26 -5.87 -15.02
N THR A 64 -21.27 -7.21 -14.98
CA THR A 64 -21.74 -8.06 -16.09
C THR A 64 -22.56 -9.25 -15.60
N SER A 65 -23.06 -10.10 -16.50
CA SER A 65 -23.74 -11.35 -16.12
C SER A 65 -22.82 -12.55 -16.28
N LEU A 66 -23.04 -13.60 -15.49
CA LEU A 66 -22.30 -14.85 -15.63
C LEU A 66 -22.48 -15.45 -17.02
N LYS A 67 -23.67 -15.32 -17.61
CA LYS A 67 -23.95 -15.73 -19.00
C LYS A 67 -23.02 -15.05 -20.00
N ASN A 68 -22.75 -13.76 -19.86
CA ASN A 68 -21.83 -13.04 -20.74
C ASN A 68 -20.38 -13.49 -20.54
N ILE A 69 -19.97 -13.73 -19.29
CA ILE A 69 -18.64 -14.27 -18.97
C ILE A 69 -18.46 -15.65 -19.61
N ARG A 70 -19.44 -16.55 -19.46
CA ARG A 70 -19.42 -17.89 -20.09
C ARG A 70 -19.37 -17.79 -21.62
N LYS A 71 -20.16 -16.89 -22.20
CA LYS A 71 -20.26 -16.71 -23.66
C LYS A 71 -18.96 -16.18 -24.28
N SER A 72 -18.14 -15.42 -23.55
CA SER A 72 -16.87 -14.90 -24.08
C SER A 72 -15.88 -16.02 -24.40
N GLY A 73 -15.94 -17.14 -23.66
CA GLY A 73 -14.97 -18.24 -23.78
C GLY A 73 -13.54 -17.86 -23.36
N ASP A 74 -13.34 -16.66 -22.82
CA ASP A 74 -12.03 -16.15 -22.41
C ASP A 74 -11.80 -16.39 -20.93
N ARG A 75 -10.96 -17.38 -20.63
CA ARG A 75 -10.58 -17.73 -19.25
C ARG A 75 -9.89 -16.59 -18.51
N GLY A 76 -9.04 -15.81 -19.20
CA GLY A 76 -8.34 -14.68 -18.59
C GLY A 76 -9.33 -13.60 -18.18
N LYS A 77 -10.25 -13.25 -19.09
CA LYS A 77 -11.28 -12.24 -18.79
C LYS A 77 -12.26 -12.70 -17.71
N ALA A 78 -12.58 -13.99 -17.66
CA ALA A 78 -13.40 -14.55 -16.60
C ALA A 78 -12.73 -14.42 -15.23
N VAL A 79 -11.43 -14.74 -15.13
CA VAL A 79 -10.65 -14.61 -13.89
C VAL A 79 -10.59 -13.16 -13.40
N GLU A 80 -10.38 -12.21 -14.32
CA GLU A 80 -10.37 -10.77 -14.02
C GLU A 80 -11.73 -10.31 -13.46
N LEU A 81 -12.82 -10.57 -14.19
CA LEU A 81 -14.16 -10.10 -13.81
C LEU A 81 -14.64 -10.73 -12.50
N MET A 82 -14.42 -12.03 -12.30
CA MET A 82 -14.82 -12.69 -11.05
C MET A 82 -13.97 -12.21 -9.85
N GLY A 83 -12.70 -11.84 -10.07
CA GLY A 83 -11.86 -11.18 -9.07
C GLY A 83 -12.42 -9.82 -8.65
N MET A 84 -12.72 -8.95 -9.64
CA MET A 84 -13.33 -7.64 -9.40
C MET A 84 -14.66 -7.77 -8.65
N GLY A 85 -15.53 -8.68 -9.08
CA GLY A 85 -16.82 -8.92 -8.44
C GLY A 85 -16.67 -9.39 -6.99
N ALA A 86 -15.72 -10.30 -6.72
CA ALA A 86 -15.44 -10.75 -5.36
C ALA A 86 -14.87 -9.62 -4.48
N SER A 87 -14.05 -8.73 -5.05
CA SER A 87 -13.53 -7.53 -4.37
C SER A 87 -14.66 -6.59 -3.95
N GLU A 88 -15.61 -6.31 -4.83
CA GLU A 88 -16.79 -5.49 -4.51
C GLU A 88 -17.66 -6.09 -3.40
N ILE A 89 -17.87 -7.41 -3.41
CA ILE A 89 -18.60 -8.10 -2.35
C ILE A 89 -17.85 -8.01 -1.02
N LEU A 90 -16.52 -8.22 -1.01
CA LEU A 90 -15.73 -8.07 0.22
C LEU A 90 -15.74 -6.63 0.72
N SER A 91 -15.67 -5.64 -0.16
CA SER A 91 -15.78 -4.22 0.18
C SER A 91 -17.11 -3.90 0.89
N ASP A 92 -18.23 -4.40 0.36
CA ASP A 92 -19.55 -4.24 0.98
C ASP A 92 -19.61 -4.91 2.37
N LEU A 93 -19.07 -6.12 2.50
CA LEU A 93 -19.00 -6.83 3.79
C LEU A 93 -18.10 -6.13 4.82
N VAL A 94 -16.98 -5.54 4.38
CA VAL A 94 -16.11 -4.69 5.21
C VAL A 94 -16.87 -3.47 5.70
N SER A 95 -17.58 -2.76 4.80
CA SER A 95 -18.34 -1.56 5.16
C SER A 95 -19.44 -1.82 6.20
N LYS A 96 -19.93 -3.07 6.26
CA LYS A 96 -20.94 -3.55 7.22
C LYS A 96 -20.34 -4.14 8.49
N ASP A 97 -19.02 -4.13 8.63
CA ASP A 97 -18.25 -4.70 9.75
C ASP A 97 -18.55 -6.19 9.99
N LEU A 98 -18.72 -6.98 8.92
CA LEU A 98 -19.14 -8.39 8.99
C LEU A 98 -17.97 -9.39 8.92
N ILE A 99 -16.74 -8.93 8.66
CA ILE A 99 -15.59 -9.80 8.40
C ILE A 99 -14.61 -9.75 9.57
N LYS A 100 -14.10 -10.92 9.98
CA LYS A 100 -12.96 -11.06 10.90
C LYS A 100 -11.79 -11.87 10.33
N GLY A 101 -11.91 -12.37 9.12
CA GLY A 101 -10.84 -13.05 8.41
C GLY A 101 -11.30 -13.49 7.03
N VAL A 102 -10.36 -13.63 6.09
CA VAL A 102 -10.65 -14.07 4.72
C VAL A 102 -9.68 -15.18 4.35
N ILE A 103 -10.21 -16.28 3.84
CA ILE A 103 -9.45 -17.45 3.38
C ILE A 103 -9.90 -17.90 2.00
N GLY A 104 -8.93 -18.25 1.16
CA GLY A 104 -9.18 -18.88 -0.11
C GLY A 104 -8.07 -19.87 -0.48
N MET A 105 -8.32 -20.69 -1.48
CA MET A 105 -7.30 -21.55 -2.06
C MET A 105 -7.44 -21.75 -3.56
N GLY A 106 -6.32 -21.98 -4.25
CA GLY A 106 -6.36 -22.39 -5.64
C GLY A 106 -5.03 -22.39 -6.38
N GLY A 107 -5.08 -22.83 -7.63
CA GLY A 107 -3.98 -22.66 -8.57
C GLY A 107 -3.87 -21.21 -9.07
N GLY A 108 -3.12 -20.96 -10.16
CA GLY A 108 -2.85 -19.60 -10.64
C GLY A 108 -4.08 -18.70 -10.84
N GLY A 109 -5.15 -19.20 -11.48
CA GLY A 109 -6.38 -18.42 -11.69
C GLY A 109 -7.18 -18.16 -10.40
N GLY A 110 -7.27 -19.16 -9.53
CA GLY A 110 -7.94 -19.00 -8.23
C GLY A 110 -7.17 -18.06 -7.31
N THR A 111 -5.84 -18.20 -7.27
CA THR A 111 -4.94 -17.29 -6.53
C THR A 111 -5.13 -15.86 -6.98
N TYR A 112 -5.20 -15.61 -8.30
CA TYR A 112 -5.44 -14.27 -8.82
C TYR A 112 -6.78 -13.68 -8.29
N ILE A 113 -7.89 -14.42 -8.42
CA ILE A 113 -9.21 -13.98 -7.94
C ILE A 113 -9.17 -13.67 -6.43
N ILE A 114 -8.56 -14.56 -5.65
CA ILE A 114 -8.49 -14.42 -4.19
C ILE A 114 -7.68 -13.19 -3.79
N LEU A 115 -6.51 -12.99 -4.42
CA LEU A 115 -5.65 -11.84 -4.13
C LEU A 115 -6.29 -10.53 -4.54
N GLU A 116 -6.95 -10.49 -5.71
CA GLU A 116 -7.73 -9.33 -6.17
C GLU A 116 -8.82 -8.96 -5.16
N ALA A 117 -9.59 -9.96 -4.69
CA ALA A 117 -10.64 -9.74 -3.71
C ALA A 117 -10.08 -9.27 -2.35
N MET A 118 -8.97 -9.85 -1.89
CA MET A 118 -8.34 -9.50 -0.62
C MET A 118 -7.85 -8.06 -0.55
N GLN A 119 -7.66 -7.37 -1.69
CA GLN A 119 -7.30 -5.95 -1.71
C GLN A 119 -8.36 -5.06 -1.04
N ALA A 120 -9.64 -5.46 -1.10
CA ALA A 120 -10.73 -4.73 -0.44
C ALA A 120 -10.71 -4.85 1.10
N VAL A 121 -9.94 -5.79 1.64
CA VAL A 121 -9.91 -6.06 3.08
C VAL A 121 -8.86 -5.15 3.75
N PRO A 122 -9.23 -4.38 4.80
CA PRO A 122 -8.29 -3.51 5.52
C PRO A 122 -7.13 -4.27 6.17
N LEU A 123 -6.07 -3.52 6.48
CA LEU A 123 -4.94 -4.02 7.24
C LEU A 123 -5.39 -4.49 8.63
N GLY A 124 -4.79 -5.59 9.12
CA GLY A 124 -5.06 -6.15 10.43
C GLY A 124 -6.20 -7.16 10.47
N ILE A 125 -7.09 -7.18 9.47
CA ILE A 125 -8.00 -8.32 9.27
C ILE A 125 -7.20 -9.44 8.58
N PRO A 126 -7.09 -10.63 9.18
CA PRO A 126 -6.33 -11.74 8.61
C PRO A 126 -6.79 -12.14 7.20
N LYS A 127 -5.83 -12.28 6.28
CA LYS A 127 -6.04 -12.70 4.90
C LYS A 127 -5.09 -13.85 4.58
N LEU A 128 -5.61 -15.03 4.25
CA LEU A 128 -4.79 -16.22 3.98
C LEU A 128 -5.15 -16.86 2.65
N CYS A 129 -4.17 -16.98 1.75
CA CYS A 129 -4.31 -17.66 0.47
C CYS A 129 -3.43 -18.91 0.40
N LEU A 130 -4.05 -20.09 0.37
CA LEU A 130 -3.36 -21.37 0.12
C LEU A 130 -3.21 -21.59 -1.39
N SER A 131 -1.99 -21.56 -1.91
CA SER A 131 -1.74 -21.43 -3.35
C SER A 131 -0.68 -22.40 -3.89
N THR A 132 -0.84 -22.83 -5.14
CA THR A 132 0.17 -23.61 -5.87
C THR A 132 1.30 -22.73 -6.47
N VAL A 133 1.15 -21.40 -6.42
CA VAL A 133 2.05 -20.45 -7.10
C VAL A 133 2.74 -19.47 -6.15
N VAL A 134 2.85 -19.80 -4.86
CA VAL A 134 3.53 -18.95 -3.85
C VAL A 134 4.98 -18.62 -4.22
N ALA A 135 5.67 -19.51 -4.96
CA ALA A 135 7.05 -19.28 -5.40
C ALA A 135 7.17 -18.37 -6.64
N LYS A 136 6.07 -17.87 -7.20
CA LYS A 136 6.10 -16.86 -8.28
C LYS A 136 6.21 -15.46 -7.70
N ASP A 137 6.62 -14.52 -8.54
CA ASP A 137 6.46 -13.10 -8.21
C ASP A 137 4.95 -12.76 -8.21
N LEU A 138 4.45 -12.46 -7.02
CA LEU A 138 3.07 -12.04 -6.74
C LEU A 138 3.02 -10.62 -6.17
N SER A 139 4.12 -9.87 -6.24
CA SER A 139 4.26 -8.54 -5.63
C SER A 139 3.12 -7.60 -6.03
N ARG A 140 2.71 -7.60 -7.29
CA ARG A 140 1.61 -6.77 -7.79
C ARG A 140 0.24 -7.16 -7.24
N GLN A 141 -0.01 -8.46 -7.07
CA GLN A 141 -1.30 -8.99 -6.60
C GLN A 141 -1.43 -8.92 -5.08
N ILE A 142 -0.32 -9.06 -4.35
CA ILE A 142 -0.27 -8.82 -2.90
C ILE A 142 -0.39 -7.33 -2.62
N GLY A 143 0.26 -6.50 -3.44
CA GLY A 143 0.24 -5.04 -3.31
C GLY A 143 0.81 -4.61 -1.96
N VAL A 144 0.04 -3.81 -1.24
CA VAL A 144 0.43 -3.20 0.05
C VAL A 144 -0.31 -3.83 1.24
N LYS A 145 -0.96 -4.96 1.03
CA LYS A 145 -1.77 -5.65 2.04
C LYS A 145 -0.97 -6.72 2.77
N ASP A 146 -1.34 -6.94 4.03
CA ASP A 146 -0.87 -8.02 4.91
C ASP A 146 -1.51 -9.37 4.55
N ILE A 147 -1.31 -9.84 3.31
CA ILE A 147 -1.78 -11.14 2.84
C ILE A 147 -0.75 -12.22 3.18
N THR A 148 -1.20 -13.26 3.88
CA THR A 148 -0.38 -14.46 4.16
C THR A 148 -0.54 -15.48 3.05
N MET A 149 0.56 -15.79 2.37
CA MET A 149 0.62 -16.85 1.37
C MET A 149 1.07 -18.17 2.00
N MET A 150 0.29 -19.24 1.80
CA MET A 150 0.65 -20.59 2.22
C MET A 150 0.82 -21.49 0.99
N SER A 151 1.93 -22.22 0.89
CA SER A 151 2.15 -23.14 -0.23
C SER A 151 1.24 -24.37 -0.10
N SER A 152 0.53 -24.73 -1.17
CA SER A 152 -0.25 -25.97 -1.22
C SER A 152 0.61 -27.22 -1.46
N VAL A 153 1.89 -27.05 -1.83
CA VAL A 153 2.89 -28.09 -2.15
C VAL A 153 2.52 -28.97 -3.36
N VAL A 154 1.34 -29.57 -3.33
CA VAL A 154 0.71 -30.31 -4.41
C VAL A 154 -0.39 -29.47 -5.05
N ASP A 155 -0.86 -29.88 -6.23
CA ASP A 155 -2.00 -29.21 -6.87
C ASP A 155 -3.26 -29.27 -5.98
N VAL A 156 -4.08 -28.24 -6.07
CA VAL A 156 -5.39 -28.18 -5.38
C VAL A 156 -6.43 -28.76 -6.34
N ALA A 157 -6.31 -30.07 -6.55
CA ALA A 157 -7.11 -30.84 -7.48
C ALA A 157 -7.48 -32.18 -6.83
N GLY A 158 -8.32 -32.10 -5.81
CA GLY A 158 -8.77 -33.26 -5.04
C GLY A 158 -7.94 -33.55 -3.80
N ILE A 159 -8.56 -34.30 -2.92
CA ILE A 159 -8.08 -34.48 -1.55
C ILE A 159 -7.12 -35.68 -1.44
N ASN A 160 -5.90 -35.42 -0.94
CA ASN A 160 -4.88 -36.41 -0.62
C ASN A 160 -4.28 -36.14 0.78
N LYS A 161 -3.38 -37.00 1.26
CA LYS A 161 -2.81 -36.86 2.61
C LYS A 161 -2.11 -35.52 2.84
N ILE A 162 -1.47 -34.96 1.81
CA ILE A 162 -0.77 -33.68 1.88
C ILE A 162 -1.79 -32.53 1.87
N SER A 163 -2.72 -32.52 0.91
CA SER A 163 -3.72 -31.44 0.84
C SER A 163 -4.64 -31.41 2.06
N ARG A 164 -5.02 -32.56 2.64
CA ARG A 164 -5.77 -32.61 3.92
C ARG A 164 -5.03 -31.90 5.05
N LEU A 165 -3.75 -32.18 5.21
CA LEU A 165 -2.94 -31.58 6.27
C LEU A 165 -2.85 -30.06 6.08
N LEU A 166 -2.54 -29.62 4.86
CA LEU A 166 -2.32 -28.21 4.57
C LEU A 166 -3.62 -27.38 4.63
N ILE A 167 -4.74 -27.92 4.15
CA ILE A 167 -6.06 -27.26 4.27
C ILE A 167 -6.45 -27.13 5.75
N GLN A 168 -6.22 -28.17 6.56
CA GLN A 168 -6.50 -28.13 7.99
C GLN A 168 -5.63 -27.10 8.71
N GLN A 169 -4.33 -27.03 8.39
CA GLN A 169 -3.42 -26.03 8.93
C GLN A 169 -3.82 -24.61 8.52
N ALA A 170 -4.20 -24.38 7.26
CA ALA A 170 -4.68 -23.08 6.79
C ALA A 170 -5.95 -22.64 7.54
N SER A 171 -6.88 -23.56 7.76
CA SER A 171 -8.11 -23.34 8.53
C SER A 171 -7.82 -23.01 10.00
N ALA A 172 -6.89 -23.71 10.64
CA ALA A 172 -6.48 -23.41 12.02
C ALA A 172 -5.76 -22.05 12.11
N ALA A 173 -4.89 -21.74 11.15
CA ALA A 173 -4.14 -20.49 11.11
C ALA A 173 -5.07 -19.28 10.98
N ILE A 174 -5.97 -19.27 10.00
CA ILE A 174 -6.89 -18.13 9.82
C ILE A 174 -7.79 -17.92 11.03
N THR A 175 -8.25 -19.01 11.66
CA THR A 175 -9.10 -18.92 12.84
C THR A 175 -8.34 -18.37 14.04
N ALA A 176 -7.13 -18.85 14.28
CA ALA A 176 -6.28 -18.34 15.37
C ALA A 176 -5.97 -16.84 15.17
N MET A 177 -5.59 -16.44 13.96
CA MET A 177 -5.35 -15.03 13.63
C MET A 177 -6.61 -14.18 13.86
N ALA A 178 -7.79 -14.65 13.44
CA ALA A 178 -9.07 -13.95 13.59
C ALA A 178 -9.54 -13.78 15.05
N LEU A 179 -8.96 -14.54 15.98
CA LEU A 179 -9.26 -14.47 17.42
C LEU A 179 -8.24 -13.64 18.21
N VAL A 180 -7.17 -13.15 17.56
CA VAL A 180 -6.21 -12.25 18.21
C VAL A 180 -6.93 -10.97 18.62
N LYS A 181 -6.87 -10.66 19.91
CA LYS A 181 -7.39 -9.40 20.44
C LYS A 181 -6.32 -8.33 20.30
N VAL A 182 -6.71 -7.21 19.69
CA VAL A 182 -5.85 -6.02 19.65
C VAL A 182 -5.62 -5.55 21.09
N ASP A 183 -4.36 -5.38 21.46
CA ASP A 183 -3.99 -4.81 22.74
C ASP A 183 -4.34 -3.32 22.74
N THR A 184 -5.31 -2.94 23.55
CA THR A 184 -5.79 -1.55 23.69
C THR A 184 -5.21 -0.87 24.93
N SER A 185 -4.27 -1.53 25.63
CA SER A 185 -3.64 -0.97 26.83
C SER A 185 -2.69 0.20 26.53
N VAL A 186 -2.19 0.29 25.30
CA VAL A 186 -1.32 1.39 24.86
C VAL A 186 -2.19 2.57 24.42
N THR A 187 -2.40 3.54 25.31
CA THR A 187 -3.03 4.81 24.96
C THR A 187 -2.03 5.73 24.29
N VAL A 188 -2.15 5.89 22.98
CA VAL A 188 -1.42 6.90 22.20
C VAL A 188 -2.31 8.11 21.95
N LYS A 189 -1.71 9.31 21.89
CA LYS A 189 -2.49 10.55 21.73
C LYS A 189 -3.14 10.62 20.34
N LYS A 190 -2.32 10.43 19.30
CA LYS A 190 -2.65 10.43 17.86
C LYS A 190 -1.57 9.67 17.10
N ASN A 191 -1.90 9.13 15.93
CA ASN A 191 -1.01 8.39 15.04
C ASN A 191 -0.49 9.31 13.92
N ILE A 192 0.82 9.29 13.69
CA ILE A 192 1.48 10.13 12.69
C ILE A 192 2.27 9.24 11.73
N ALA A 193 1.99 9.37 10.43
CA ALA A 193 2.84 8.79 9.40
C ALA A 193 4.03 9.72 9.10
N ILE A 194 5.22 9.15 8.88
CA ILE A 194 6.39 9.90 8.44
C ILE A 194 7.13 9.15 7.32
N SER A 195 7.45 9.83 6.22
CA SER A 195 8.22 9.23 5.13
C SER A 195 9.72 9.46 5.31
N MET A 196 10.53 8.46 5.00
CA MET A 196 11.98 8.49 5.19
C MET A 196 12.74 7.91 4.00
N PHE A 197 13.99 8.32 3.84
CA PHE A 197 14.98 7.66 3.00
C PHE A 197 16.34 7.71 3.72
N GLY A 198 17.30 6.86 3.32
CA GLY A 198 18.64 6.86 3.94
C GLY A 198 19.24 8.27 4.03
N ASN A 199 19.03 9.08 3.00
CA ASN A 199 19.49 10.46 2.86
C ASN A 199 18.74 11.50 3.71
N THR A 200 17.62 11.15 4.35
CA THR A 200 16.82 12.04 5.25
C THR A 200 16.69 11.50 6.67
N THR A 201 17.36 10.39 6.98
CA THR A 201 17.28 9.68 8.27
C THR A 201 17.48 10.61 9.47
N LYS A 202 18.48 11.50 9.44
CA LYS A 202 18.75 12.43 10.56
C LYS A 202 17.56 13.34 10.87
N CYS A 203 16.89 13.85 9.83
CA CYS A 203 15.70 14.67 9.98
C CYS A 203 14.53 13.87 10.57
N VAL A 204 14.27 12.69 10.00
CA VAL A 204 13.14 11.83 10.38
C VAL A 204 13.30 11.28 11.78
N ASP A 205 14.50 10.82 12.15
CA ASP A 205 14.80 10.35 13.51
C ASP A 205 14.54 11.44 14.52
N LYS A 206 14.97 12.68 14.23
CA LYS A 206 14.76 13.80 15.14
C LYS A 206 13.29 14.20 15.25
N CYS A 207 12.54 14.20 14.13
CA CYS A 207 11.09 14.41 14.16
C CYS A 207 10.39 13.34 15.00
N THR A 208 10.77 12.08 14.80
CA THR A 208 10.22 10.92 15.50
C THR A 208 10.45 10.99 17.00
N GLU A 209 11.67 11.33 17.43
CA GLU A 209 12.02 11.57 18.84
C GLU A 209 11.10 12.64 19.44
N LEU A 210 11.05 13.83 18.82
CA LEU A 210 10.28 14.97 19.33
C LEU A 210 8.77 14.70 19.40
N LEU A 211 8.21 13.93 18.47
CA LEU A 211 6.81 13.54 18.47
C LEU A 211 6.52 12.47 19.53
N LYS A 212 7.38 11.45 19.67
CA LYS A 212 7.24 10.41 20.70
C LYS A 212 7.33 10.99 22.11
N ASP A 213 8.24 11.94 22.35
CA ASP A 213 8.36 12.66 23.63
C ASP A 213 7.08 13.42 24.02
N ARG A 214 6.21 13.71 23.05
CA ARG A 214 4.90 14.37 23.24
C ARG A 214 3.73 13.39 23.28
N GLY A 215 4.00 12.08 23.30
CA GLY A 215 3.01 11.00 23.41
C GLY A 215 2.31 10.62 22.10
N TYR A 216 2.86 11.00 20.95
CA TYR A 216 2.37 10.58 19.64
C TYR A 216 2.97 9.23 19.24
N GLU A 217 2.19 8.40 18.55
CA GLU A 217 2.72 7.23 17.85
C GLU A 217 3.17 7.64 16.45
N VAL A 218 4.37 7.20 16.07
CA VAL A 218 4.99 7.59 14.80
C VAL A 218 5.39 6.34 14.05
N MET A 219 4.89 6.21 12.82
CA MET A 219 5.16 5.10 11.93
C MET A 219 5.95 5.59 10.72
N ALA A 220 7.18 5.08 10.59
CA ALA A 220 8.08 5.47 9.52
C ALA A 220 7.92 4.57 8.29
N PHE A 221 7.82 5.19 7.11
CA PHE A 221 7.68 4.53 5.82
C PHE A 221 8.90 4.82 4.96
N HIS A 222 9.64 3.78 4.58
CA HIS A 222 10.76 3.91 3.67
C HIS A 222 10.25 4.23 2.26
N ALA A 223 10.64 5.37 1.71
CA ALA A 223 10.22 5.88 0.41
C ALA A 223 10.84 5.10 -0.77
N THR A 224 10.53 3.80 -0.84
CA THR A 224 11.03 2.83 -1.83
C THR A 224 9.94 2.40 -2.83
N GLY A 225 8.96 3.26 -3.07
CA GLY A 225 7.75 2.99 -3.84
C GLY A 225 6.71 2.26 -3.02
N VAL A 226 7.03 1.04 -2.56
CA VAL A 226 6.11 0.24 -1.73
C VAL A 226 5.78 0.94 -0.41
N GLY A 227 6.76 1.58 0.24
CA GLY A 227 6.50 2.27 1.51
C GLY A 227 5.58 3.48 1.35
N GLY A 228 5.79 4.32 0.33
CA GLY A 228 4.85 5.39 0.00
C GLY A 228 3.46 4.87 -0.33
N ALA A 229 3.35 3.87 -1.21
CA ALA A 229 2.05 3.27 -1.56
C ALA A 229 1.34 2.66 -0.35
N THR A 230 2.09 2.04 0.58
CA THR A 230 1.54 1.50 1.84
C THR A 230 1.06 2.62 2.75
N MET A 231 1.84 3.71 2.88
CA MET A 231 1.45 4.89 3.64
C MET A 231 0.13 5.48 3.09
N GLU A 232 0.01 5.66 1.78
CA GLU A 232 -1.22 6.15 1.13
C GLU A 232 -2.42 5.23 1.39
N SER A 233 -2.23 3.90 1.35
CA SER A 233 -3.30 2.95 1.67
C SER A 233 -3.76 3.09 3.11
N LEU A 234 -2.84 3.14 4.07
CA LEU A 234 -3.17 3.23 5.49
C LEU A 234 -3.78 4.58 5.86
N ILE A 235 -3.42 5.67 5.16
CA ILE A 235 -4.11 6.95 5.26
C ILE A 235 -5.59 6.80 4.86
N ARG A 236 -5.89 6.14 3.74
CA ARG A 236 -7.28 5.90 3.29
C ARG A 236 -8.05 4.97 4.21
N GLU A 237 -7.35 4.08 4.91
CA GLU A 237 -7.93 3.22 5.93
C GLU A 237 -8.13 3.92 7.29
N GLY A 238 -7.77 5.19 7.41
CA GLY A 238 -8.02 6.00 8.61
C GLY A 238 -7.07 5.69 9.78
N VAL A 239 -5.89 5.13 9.49
CA VAL A 239 -4.90 4.76 10.52
C VAL A 239 -4.24 6.00 11.15
N PHE A 240 -4.13 7.11 10.40
CA PHE A 240 -3.36 8.28 10.78
C PHE A 240 -4.22 9.52 11.01
N ASP A 241 -3.82 10.31 12.01
CA ASP A 241 -4.41 11.61 12.31
C ASP A 241 -3.67 12.77 11.64
N ALA A 242 -2.42 12.56 11.22
CA ALA A 242 -1.58 13.54 10.55
C ALA A 242 -0.45 12.86 9.77
N VAL A 243 0.09 13.57 8.77
CA VAL A 243 1.20 13.09 7.94
C VAL A 243 2.35 14.09 7.95
N LEU A 244 3.55 13.61 8.20
CA LEU A 244 4.79 14.36 8.06
C LEU A 244 5.60 13.75 6.90
N ASP A 245 5.31 14.20 5.68
CA ASP A 245 5.87 13.65 4.47
C ASP A 245 7.23 14.31 4.14
N VAL A 246 8.27 13.91 4.86
CA VAL A 246 9.62 14.49 4.75
C VAL A 246 10.31 14.11 3.44
N THR A 247 10.04 12.91 2.93
CA THR A 247 10.77 12.31 1.81
C THR A 247 9.84 11.93 0.66
N THR A 248 9.79 12.77 -0.36
CA THR A 248 8.90 12.61 -1.52
C THR A 248 9.61 12.09 -2.78
N THR A 249 10.79 11.47 -2.62
CA THR A 249 11.66 10.98 -3.72
C THR A 249 10.94 10.10 -4.74
N GLU A 250 9.92 9.36 -4.33
CA GLU A 250 9.14 8.45 -5.19
C GLU A 250 8.46 9.19 -6.36
N LEU A 251 8.25 10.51 -6.27
CA LEU A 251 7.78 11.34 -7.38
C LEU A 251 8.83 11.49 -8.50
N ALA A 252 10.12 11.56 -8.15
CA ALA A 252 11.21 11.62 -9.10
C ALA A 252 11.36 10.29 -9.84
N ASP A 253 11.24 9.18 -9.11
CA ASP A 253 11.18 7.83 -9.70
C ASP A 253 10.00 7.66 -10.65
N GLU A 254 8.78 8.08 -10.28
CA GLU A 254 7.62 8.01 -11.18
C GLU A 254 7.83 8.85 -12.45
N LEU A 255 8.39 10.07 -12.32
CA LEU A 255 8.62 10.95 -13.46
C LEU A 255 9.66 10.39 -14.44
N CYS A 256 10.76 9.85 -13.92
CA CYS A 256 11.91 9.45 -14.73
C CYS A 256 11.91 7.96 -15.07
N GLY A 257 11.00 7.16 -14.51
CA GLY A 257 10.98 5.70 -14.67
C GLY A 257 12.03 4.99 -13.83
N GLY A 258 12.27 5.50 -12.62
CA GLY A 258 13.06 4.83 -11.59
C GLY A 258 12.35 3.60 -11.03
N ILE A 259 13.07 2.83 -10.21
CA ILE A 259 12.60 1.53 -9.69
C ILE A 259 11.79 1.63 -8.40
N LEU A 260 11.76 2.80 -7.76
CA LEU A 260 11.11 3.05 -6.46
C LEU A 260 9.89 3.98 -6.61
N SER A 261 9.13 3.86 -7.69
CA SER A 261 7.87 4.61 -7.83
C SER A 261 6.78 4.08 -6.88
N ALA A 262 6.09 4.99 -6.22
CA ALA A 262 4.87 4.70 -5.44
C ALA A 262 3.58 4.83 -6.28
N GLY A 263 3.72 5.03 -7.58
CA GLY A 263 2.62 5.19 -8.52
C GLY A 263 2.01 6.60 -8.56
N PRO A 264 1.03 6.82 -9.44
CA PRO A 264 0.48 8.13 -9.75
C PRO A 264 -0.29 8.77 -8.59
N ASP A 265 -0.76 7.99 -7.62
CA ASP A 265 -1.56 8.45 -6.47
C ASP A 265 -0.71 8.84 -5.26
N ARG A 266 0.63 8.78 -5.37
CA ARG A 266 1.50 9.24 -4.30
C ARG A 266 1.21 10.69 -3.93
N LEU A 267 1.16 11.01 -2.63
CA LEU A 267 0.89 12.31 -2.03
C LEU A 267 -0.58 12.79 -2.10
N THR A 268 -1.55 11.92 -2.40
CA THR A 268 -2.96 12.34 -2.57
C THR A 268 -3.90 11.90 -1.44
N ALA A 269 -3.61 10.81 -0.73
CA ALA A 269 -4.53 10.24 0.25
C ALA A 269 -4.86 11.20 1.38
N ALA A 270 -3.88 11.89 1.97
CA ALA A 270 -4.16 12.80 3.08
C ALA A 270 -5.01 14.00 2.65
N SER A 271 -4.78 14.51 1.43
CA SER A 271 -5.64 15.53 0.81
C SER A 271 -7.09 15.04 0.62
N GLU A 272 -7.26 13.81 0.11
CA GLU A 272 -8.56 13.18 -0.15
C GLU A 272 -9.36 12.95 1.15
N MET A 273 -8.67 12.45 2.17
CA MET A 273 -9.21 12.07 3.48
C MET A 273 -9.38 13.26 4.44
N GLY A 274 -8.81 14.42 4.11
CA GLY A 274 -8.87 15.60 4.99
C GLY A 274 -8.01 15.43 6.25
N ILE A 275 -6.80 14.90 6.08
CA ILE A 275 -5.82 14.73 7.14
C ILE A 275 -4.78 15.85 7.05
N PRO A 276 -4.45 16.56 8.16
CA PRO A 276 -3.40 17.56 8.17
C PRO A 276 -2.05 16.97 7.72
N GLN A 277 -1.37 17.65 6.80
CA GLN A 277 -0.11 17.15 6.25
C GLN A 277 0.93 18.24 6.06
N ILE A 278 2.17 17.94 6.46
CA ILE A 278 3.34 18.72 6.06
C ILE A 278 4.08 17.95 4.99
N VAL A 279 4.49 18.64 3.94
CA VAL A 279 5.26 18.06 2.84
C VAL A 279 6.60 18.77 2.70
N VAL A 280 7.67 17.99 2.53
CA VAL A 280 9.02 18.48 2.26
C VAL A 280 9.49 17.86 0.95
N PRO A 281 10.18 18.62 0.07
CA PRO A 281 10.73 18.08 -1.18
C PRO A 281 11.97 17.19 -0.94
N GLY A 282 12.03 16.43 0.15
CA GLY A 282 13.19 15.63 0.52
C GLY A 282 13.48 14.55 -0.52
N CYS A 283 14.76 14.42 -0.87
CA CYS A 283 15.26 13.49 -1.87
C CYS A 283 14.66 13.64 -3.28
N LEU A 284 14.04 14.79 -3.62
CA LEU A 284 13.64 15.06 -5.01
C LEU A 284 14.83 15.39 -5.92
N ASP A 285 16.04 15.43 -5.36
CA ASP A 285 17.30 15.56 -6.10
C ASP A 285 17.74 14.28 -6.81
N MET A 286 17.14 13.13 -6.49
CA MET A 286 17.60 11.82 -6.96
C MET A 286 16.48 10.97 -7.55
N VAL A 287 16.84 10.15 -8.54
CA VAL A 287 16.04 9.06 -9.10
C VAL A 287 16.78 7.75 -8.84
N ASN A 288 16.05 6.72 -8.41
CA ASN A 288 16.65 5.44 -8.05
C ASN A 288 16.62 4.46 -9.23
N PHE A 289 17.78 3.89 -9.54
CA PHE A 289 17.93 2.77 -10.45
C PHE A 289 18.64 1.61 -9.75
N ALA A 290 18.62 0.43 -10.38
CA ALA A 290 19.34 -0.72 -9.89
C ALA A 290 20.84 -0.61 -10.23
N GLN A 291 21.46 -1.69 -10.70
CA GLN A 291 22.85 -1.69 -11.13
C GLN A 291 23.08 -0.74 -12.31
N LEU A 292 24.30 -0.19 -12.41
CA LEU A 292 24.69 0.81 -13.41
C LEU A 292 24.40 0.39 -14.86
N ASP A 293 24.48 -0.90 -15.17
CA ASP A 293 24.22 -1.48 -16.50
C ASP A 293 22.73 -1.56 -16.85
N THR A 294 21.84 -1.47 -15.85
CA THR A 294 20.37 -1.44 -16.03
C THR A 294 19.84 -0.06 -16.39
N ILE A 295 20.66 0.98 -16.29
CA ILE A 295 20.23 2.37 -16.49
C ILE A 295 19.79 2.58 -17.94
N PRO A 296 18.58 3.16 -18.16
CA PRO A 296 18.09 3.46 -19.51
C PRO A 296 19.08 4.26 -20.33
N GLN A 297 19.22 3.94 -21.61
CA GLN A 297 20.23 4.55 -22.50
C GLN A 297 20.20 6.09 -22.51
N LYS A 298 19.00 6.68 -22.37
CA LYS A 298 18.79 8.13 -22.30
C LYS A 298 19.41 8.81 -21.07
N TYR A 299 19.72 8.05 -20.02
CA TYR A 299 20.24 8.55 -18.74
C TYR A 299 21.71 8.22 -18.49
N LYS A 300 22.38 7.46 -19.37
CA LYS A 300 23.78 7.06 -19.15
C LYS A 300 24.78 8.21 -19.10
N SER A 301 24.45 9.36 -19.69
CA SER A 301 25.28 10.57 -19.66
C SER A 301 24.93 11.53 -18.51
N ARG A 302 24.01 11.14 -17.62
CA ARG A 302 23.62 11.94 -16.46
C ARG A 302 24.65 11.78 -15.35
N GLU A 303 24.52 12.60 -14.32
CA GLU A 303 25.31 12.47 -13.11
C GLU A 303 24.76 11.30 -12.29
N LEU A 304 25.58 10.24 -12.19
CA LEU A 304 25.24 8.96 -11.60
C LEU A 304 26.14 8.70 -10.40
N TYR A 305 25.56 8.22 -9.31
CA TYR A 305 26.27 7.85 -8.09
C TYR A 305 25.92 6.43 -7.67
N SER A 306 26.93 5.56 -7.57
CA SER A 306 26.74 4.22 -7.01
C SER A 306 26.64 4.34 -5.49
N TRP A 307 25.40 4.34 -4.99
CA TRP A 307 25.10 4.39 -3.56
C TRP A 307 25.39 3.06 -2.88
N ALA A 308 25.03 1.96 -3.54
CA ALA A 308 25.30 0.59 -3.12
C ALA A 308 25.59 -0.29 -4.35
N PRO A 309 26.12 -1.52 -4.18
CA PRO A 309 26.40 -2.42 -5.31
C PRO A 309 25.19 -2.68 -6.23
N ASP A 310 23.98 -2.60 -5.68
CA ASP A 310 22.70 -2.84 -6.34
C ASP A 310 21.85 -1.58 -6.53
N VAL A 311 22.35 -0.39 -6.14
CA VAL A 311 21.60 0.88 -6.21
C VAL A 311 22.46 1.97 -6.84
N THR A 312 21.95 2.55 -7.93
CA THR A 312 22.52 3.74 -8.57
C THR A 312 21.54 4.89 -8.48
N LEU A 313 21.99 6.03 -7.96
CA LEU A 313 21.23 7.26 -7.92
C LEU A 313 21.57 8.11 -9.15
N MET A 314 20.57 8.74 -9.75
CA MET A 314 20.75 9.73 -10.81
C MET A 314 20.32 11.11 -10.32
N ARG A 315 21.15 12.13 -10.48
CA ARG A 315 20.80 13.52 -10.15
C ARG A 315 19.70 14.02 -11.10
N THR A 316 18.60 14.50 -10.54
CA THR A 316 17.54 15.20 -11.29
C THR A 316 18.03 16.54 -11.83
N ASP A 317 17.60 16.93 -13.02
CA ASP A 317 17.99 18.19 -13.65
C ASP A 317 16.98 19.33 -13.41
N ASN A 318 17.28 20.52 -13.94
CA ASN A 318 16.44 21.72 -13.79
C ASN A 318 15.03 21.56 -14.40
N ILE A 319 14.88 20.77 -15.46
CA ILE A 319 13.60 20.56 -16.14
C ILE A 319 12.74 19.62 -15.30
N GLU A 320 13.33 18.51 -14.86
CA GLU A 320 12.69 17.52 -14.00
C GLU A 320 12.26 18.18 -12.67
N ASN A 321 13.12 18.97 -12.04
CA ASN A 321 12.79 19.69 -10.81
C ASN A 321 11.62 20.68 -10.97
N LYS A 322 11.52 21.37 -12.11
CA LYS A 322 10.35 22.22 -12.41
C LYS A 322 9.06 21.40 -12.51
N ILE A 323 9.13 20.23 -13.15
CA ILE A 323 7.97 19.33 -13.27
C ILE A 323 7.58 18.79 -11.89
N LEU A 324 8.55 18.32 -11.11
CA LEU A 324 8.35 17.77 -9.76
C LEU A 324 7.72 18.80 -8.81
N GLY A 325 8.21 20.04 -8.80
CA GLY A 325 7.64 21.10 -7.97
C GLY A 325 6.18 21.37 -8.30
N LYS A 326 5.84 21.39 -9.60
CA LYS A 326 4.45 21.54 -10.06
C LYS A 326 3.59 20.34 -9.69
N GLN A 327 4.10 19.12 -9.85
CA GLN A 327 3.39 17.88 -9.52
C GLN A 327 3.10 17.77 -8.02
N LEU A 328 4.11 18.02 -7.18
CA LEU A 328 3.99 18.02 -5.72
C LEU A 328 2.85 18.94 -5.28
N VAL A 329 2.85 20.19 -5.73
CA VAL A 329 1.79 21.14 -5.35
C VAL A 329 0.43 20.73 -5.90
N ASN A 330 0.35 20.26 -7.16
CA ASN A 330 -0.93 19.88 -7.77
C ASN A 330 -1.63 18.74 -7.02
N LYS A 331 -0.88 17.82 -6.44
CA LYS A 331 -1.40 16.72 -5.60
C LYS A 331 -2.02 17.22 -4.29
N LEU A 332 -1.60 18.39 -3.81
CA LEU A 332 -2.03 18.98 -2.53
C LEU A 332 -3.14 20.02 -2.67
N LYS A 333 -3.35 20.61 -3.86
CA LYS A 333 -4.31 21.71 -4.08
C LYS A 333 -5.76 21.43 -3.68
N LYS A 334 -6.15 20.15 -3.61
CA LYS A 334 -7.51 19.71 -3.25
C LYS A 334 -7.62 19.28 -1.79
N ALA A 335 -6.61 19.55 -0.96
CA ALA A 335 -6.63 19.21 0.45
C ALA A 335 -7.82 19.87 1.16
N LYS A 336 -8.57 19.04 1.91
CA LYS A 336 -9.71 19.48 2.72
C LYS A 336 -9.30 19.90 4.13
N ALA A 337 -8.08 19.57 4.53
CA ALA A 337 -7.45 19.92 5.80
C ALA A 337 -6.22 20.80 5.56
N PRO A 338 -5.69 21.46 6.61
CA PRO A 338 -4.48 22.26 6.49
C PRO A 338 -3.33 21.47 5.84
N VAL A 339 -2.66 22.12 4.90
CA VAL A 339 -1.46 21.60 4.25
C VAL A 339 -0.41 22.69 4.17
N GLU A 340 0.83 22.34 4.51
CA GLU A 340 1.98 23.24 4.41
C GLU A 340 3.14 22.55 3.70
N ILE A 341 3.92 23.32 2.95
CA ILE A 341 5.16 22.85 2.32
C ILE A 341 6.34 23.55 2.98
N LEU A 342 7.26 22.78 3.57
CA LEU A 342 8.48 23.30 4.18
C LEU A 342 9.69 23.04 3.27
N ILE A 343 10.43 24.10 2.94
CA ILE A 343 11.57 24.06 2.00
C ILE A 343 12.88 24.34 2.75
N PRO A 344 13.81 23.36 2.83
CA PRO A 344 15.15 23.57 3.36
C PRO A 344 16.07 24.13 2.26
N LEU A 345 16.43 25.41 2.37
CA LEU A 345 17.14 26.15 1.32
C LEU A 345 18.59 25.70 1.09
N LYS A 346 19.20 24.98 2.04
CA LYS A 346 20.62 24.57 1.94
C LYS A 346 20.82 23.14 1.42
N GLY A 347 19.74 22.42 1.12
CA GLY A 347 19.81 21.07 0.56
C GLY A 347 18.66 20.17 1.01
N ILE A 348 18.27 19.26 0.11
CA ILE A 348 17.10 18.36 0.29
C ILE A 348 17.47 16.88 0.50
N SER A 349 18.77 16.55 0.57
CA SER A 349 19.25 15.20 0.86
C SER A 349 20.64 15.22 1.48
N GLN A 350 21.07 14.13 2.11
CA GLN A 350 22.42 14.03 2.68
C GLN A 350 23.54 14.31 1.67
N ILE A 351 23.34 14.02 0.38
CA ILE A 351 24.34 14.22 -0.68
C ILE A 351 24.12 15.49 -1.52
N ASP A 352 23.14 16.31 -1.14
CA ASP A 352 22.84 17.62 -1.73
C ASP A 352 23.27 18.74 -0.76
N SER A 353 24.55 18.72 -0.39
CA SER A 353 25.19 19.69 0.51
C SER A 353 26.45 20.25 -0.14
N GLU A 354 26.85 21.48 0.19
CA GLU A 354 28.03 22.11 -0.42
C GLU A 354 29.28 21.21 -0.36
N GLY A 355 29.78 20.79 -1.52
CA GLY A 355 30.93 19.89 -1.66
C GLY A 355 30.59 18.42 -1.91
N ASP A 356 29.32 18.01 -1.75
CA ASP A 356 28.86 16.65 -2.06
C ASP A 356 28.44 16.47 -3.52
N ILE A 357 28.35 15.20 -3.93
CA ILE A 357 28.21 14.81 -5.34
C ILE A 357 26.93 15.33 -6.01
N PHE A 358 25.83 15.47 -5.28
CA PHE A 358 24.55 15.93 -5.84
C PHE A 358 24.28 17.41 -5.53
N TYR A 359 25.25 18.15 -5.02
CA TYR A 359 25.07 19.58 -4.75
C TYR A 359 24.84 20.37 -6.03
N ASN A 360 23.61 20.82 -6.23
CA ASN A 360 23.23 21.61 -7.39
C ASN A 360 22.21 22.68 -7.00
N PRO A 361 22.66 23.87 -6.57
CA PRO A 361 21.77 24.93 -6.12
C PRO A 361 20.86 25.46 -7.23
N GLU A 362 21.25 25.36 -8.51
CA GLU A 362 20.40 25.76 -9.63
C GLU A 362 19.20 24.82 -9.79
N ALA A 363 19.41 23.50 -9.70
CA ALA A 363 18.33 22.51 -9.76
C ALA A 363 17.38 22.64 -8.56
N ASN A 364 17.93 22.84 -7.37
CA ASN A 364 17.13 23.06 -6.16
C ASN A 364 16.29 24.34 -6.25
N ASN A 365 16.88 25.44 -6.74
CA ASN A 365 16.13 26.66 -6.97
C ASN A 365 15.02 26.48 -8.02
N ALA A 366 15.29 25.72 -9.09
CA ALA A 366 14.27 25.40 -10.09
C ALA A 366 13.07 24.63 -9.49
N LEU A 367 13.32 23.73 -8.53
CA LEU A 367 12.29 23.04 -7.75
C LEU A 367 11.53 24.02 -6.85
N PHE A 368 12.25 24.81 -6.06
CA PHE A 368 11.66 25.69 -5.04
C PHE A 368 10.82 26.80 -5.66
N GLU A 369 11.29 27.43 -6.75
CA GLU A 369 10.49 28.41 -7.48
C GLU A 369 9.24 27.77 -8.07
N SER A 370 9.35 26.58 -8.67
CA SER A 370 8.18 25.86 -9.20
C SER A 370 7.15 25.57 -8.10
N ILE A 371 7.59 25.13 -6.92
CA ILE A 371 6.71 24.92 -5.76
C ILE A 371 6.00 26.24 -5.39
N LYS A 372 6.76 27.32 -5.17
CA LYS A 372 6.20 28.62 -4.77
C LYS A 372 5.20 29.17 -5.78
N GLU A 373 5.55 29.16 -7.06
CA GLU A 373 4.70 29.67 -8.14
C GLU A 373 3.37 28.92 -8.20
N ASN A 374 3.42 27.59 -8.09
CA ASN A 374 2.22 26.76 -8.18
C ASN A 374 1.38 26.76 -6.90
N ALA A 375 2.00 26.99 -5.73
CA ALA A 375 1.34 27.00 -4.42
C ALA A 375 0.64 28.32 -4.10
N LYS A 376 1.04 29.42 -4.76
CA LYS A 376 0.54 30.77 -4.50
C LYS A 376 -0.99 30.83 -4.45
N GLY A 377 -1.51 31.30 -3.32
CA GLY A 377 -2.94 31.46 -3.07
C GLY A 377 -3.70 30.17 -2.72
N HIS A 378 -3.00 29.03 -2.60
CA HIS A 378 -3.62 27.73 -2.33
C HIS A 378 -3.00 27.02 -1.12
N ILE A 379 -1.67 27.06 -0.99
CA ILE A 379 -0.91 26.31 0.01
C ILE A 379 0.15 27.22 0.62
N GLU A 380 0.32 27.17 1.94
CA GLU A 380 1.38 27.89 2.63
C GLU A 380 2.73 27.22 2.36
N VAL A 381 3.71 28.03 1.94
CA VAL A 381 5.08 27.58 1.69
C VAL A 381 6.00 28.31 2.64
N VAL A 382 6.67 27.55 3.50
CA VAL A 382 7.59 28.06 4.51
C VAL A 382 9.02 27.73 4.08
N GLN A 383 9.83 28.76 3.87
CA GLN A 383 11.24 28.61 3.50
C GLN A 383 12.13 28.74 4.73
N MET A 384 13.11 27.85 4.85
CA MET A 384 14.05 27.84 5.96
C MET A 384 15.48 27.84 5.48
N ASN A 385 16.30 28.73 6.05
CA ASN A 385 17.75 28.78 5.78
C ASN A 385 18.50 27.66 6.53
N ALA A 386 18.14 26.41 6.25
CA ALA A 386 18.66 25.19 6.85
C ALA A 386 18.79 24.10 5.80
N HIS A 387 19.63 23.11 6.07
CA HIS A 387 19.68 21.85 5.34
C HIS A 387 18.59 20.92 5.89
N ILE A 388 18.04 20.01 5.07
CA ILE A 388 16.96 19.10 5.50
C ILE A 388 17.32 18.31 6.77
N ASN A 389 18.58 17.93 6.90
CA ASN A 389 19.11 17.14 8.03
C ASN A 389 19.61 17.98 9.22
N ASP A 390 19.45 19.30 9.19
CA ASP A 390 19.73 20.14 10.36
C ASP A 390 18.64 19.97 11.41
N GLU A 391 19.01 19.84 12.69
CA GLU A 391 18.04 19.69 13.78
C GLU A 391 17.00 20.81 13.85
N VAL A 392 17.39 22.04 13.48
CA VAL A 392 16.48 23.19 13.48
C VAL A 392 15.33 23.00 12.48
N PHE A 393 15.58 22.32 11.36
CA PHE A 393 14.56 22.01 10.36
C PHE A 393 13.58 20.98 10.91
N ALA A 394 14.07 19.90 11.52
CA ALA A 394 13.23 18.89 12.17
C ALA A 394 12.35 19.47 13.29
N LYS A 395 12.89 20.39 14.11
CA LYS A 395 12.11 21.09 15.15
C LYS A 395 10.97 21.90 14.56
N MET A 396 11.23 22.64 13.49
CA MET A 396 10.21 23.44 12.80
C MET A 396 9.13 22.58 12.14
N LEU A 397 9.50 21.46 11.51
CA LEU A 397 8.54 20.48 10.98
C LEU A 397 7.55 20.02 12.05
N VAL A 398 8.06 19.63 13.22
CA VAL A 398 7.22 19.17 14.33
C VAL A 398 6.35 20.31 14.88
N GLU A 399 6.90 21.50 15.06
CA GLU A 399 6.14 22.65 15.57
C GLU A 399 4.96 23.03 14.65
N HIS A 400 5.19 23.08 13.35
CA HIS A 400 4.16 23.35 12.35
C HIS A 400 3.09 22.24 12.35
N LEU A 401 3.51 20.96 12.38
CA LEU A 401 2.56 19.84 12.37
C LEU A 401 1.64 19.90 13.58
N LEU A 402 2.22 20.12 14.77
CA LEU A 402 1.48 20.21 16.02
C LEU A 402 0.54 21.42 16.05
N LYS A 403 0.88 22.51 15.36
CA LYS A 403 -0.03 23.67 15.21
C LYS A 403 -1.22 23.32 14.33
N MET A 404 -1.02 22.57 13.26
CA MET A 404 -2.08 22.14 12.33
C MET A 404 -3.03 21.08 12.93
N MET A 405 -2.55 20.30 13.90
CA MET A 405 -3.31 19.23 14.57
C MET A 405 -4.19 19.71 15.75
N LYS A 406 -4.17 21.02 16.07
CA LYS A 406 -4.88 21.63 17.20
C LYS A 406 -6.35 21.91 16.94
#